data_AF-A0A960XP32-F1
#
_entry.id   AF-A0A960XP32-F1
#
_cell.length_a   1.000
_cell.length_b   1.000
_cell.length_c   1.000
_cell.angle_alpha   90.00
_cell.angle_beta   90.00
_cell.angle_gamma   90.00
#
_symmetry.space_group_name_H-M   'P 1'
#
loop_
_entity.id
_entity.type
_entity.pdbx_description
1 polymer ?
#
loop_
_entity_poly.entity_id
_entity_poly.type
_entity_poly.pdbx_seq_one_letter_code
_entity_poly.pdbx_strand_id
1 'polypeptide(L)'
;MKSTINHKVYNTETANFVAEAGTVMAGSDFRAWKEKLYLTPKGSWFLHGSGGPMSKYAEHNLNRSTDGERIVPMTEEEALAWCEEHGAQKAIEQHFGHLIEEA
;
A
#
# COMPACT_ATOMS: atom_id res chain seq x y z
N MET A 1 -11.69 -1.27 3.13
CA MET A 1 -11.31 0.08 3.57
C MET A 1 -11.72 1.10 2.51
N LYS A 2 -12.40 2.18 2.91
CA LYS A 2 -12.81 3.28 2.03
C LYS A 2 -12.50 4.61 2.69
N SER A 3 -11.80 5.49 1.99
CA SER A 3 -11.46 6.82 2.50
C SER A 3 -11.54 7.86 1.39
N THR A 4 -11.95 9.07 1.77
CA THR A 4 -11.97 10.22 0.85
C THR A 4 -10.83 11.15 1.21
N ILE A 5 -9.87 11.32 0.32
CA ILE A 5 -8.66 12.13 0.53
C ILE A 5 -8.52 13.06 -0.67
N ASN A 6 -8.31 14.37 -0.44
CA ASN A 6 -8.20 15.38 -1.51
C ASN A 6 -9.30 15.28 -2.57
N HIS A 7 -10.56 15.18 -2.13
CA HIS A 7 -11.75 15.04 -2.99
C HIS A 7 -11.77 13.78 -3.89
N LYS A 8 -10.83 12.84 -3.69
CA LYS A 8 -10.80 11.54 -4.36
C LYS A 8 -11.24 10.43 -3.41
N VAL A 9 -12.04 9.50 -3.92
CA VAL A 9 -12.50 8.34 -3.15
C VAL A 9 -11.58 7.16 -3.47
N TYR A 10 -10.92 6.66 -2.43
CA TYR A 10 -10.08 5.47 -2.47
C TYR A 10 -10.84 4.34 -1.79
N ASN A 11 -11.08 3.26 -2.52
CA ASN A 11 -11.79 2.10 -2.02
C ASN A 11 -11.04 0.83 -2.42
N THR A 12 -10.60 0.06 -1.43
CA THR A 12 -9.87 -1.20 -1.62
C THR A 12 -10.74 -2.31 -2.23
N GLU A 13 -12.06 -2.19 -2.19
CA GLU A 13 -13.00 -3.19 -2.75
C GLU A 13 -13.24 -3.00 -4.25
N THR A 14 -13.23 -1.75 -4.73
CA THR A 14 -13.46 -1.42 -6.15
C THR A 14 -12.17 -1.18 -6.91
N ALA A 15 -11.05 -1.04 -6.21
CA ALA A 15 -9.75 -0.85 -6.83
C ALA A 15 -9.13 -2.19 -7.21
N ASN A 16 -8.32 -2.17 -8.28
CA ASN A 16 -7.56 -3.32 -8.71
C ASN A 16 -6.35 -3.48 -7.79
N PHE A 17 -6.22 -4.67 -7.21
CA PHE A 17 -5.02 -5.06 -6.49
C PHE A 17 -3.87 -5.24 -7.48
N VAL A 18 -2.72 -4.64 -7.18
CA VAL A 18 -1.55 -4.65 -8.07
C VAL A 18 -0.41 -5.46 -7.46
N ALA A 19 -0.04 -5.15 -6.21
CA ALA A 19 1.04 -5.83 -5.52
C ALA A 19 0.84 -5.79 -4.00
N GLU A 20 1.48 -6.71 -3.28
CA GLU A 20 1.61 -6.66 -1.83
C GLU A 20 3.05 -6.82 -1.39
N ALA A 21 3.41 -6.11 -0.32
CA ALA A 21 4.65 -6.27 0.40
C ALA A 21 4.35 -6.38 1.88
N GLY A 22 5.20 -7.05 2.64
CA GLY A 22 5.01 -7.14 4.08
C GLY A 22 5.93 -8.16 4.72
N THR A 23 5.96 -8.11 6.05
CA THR A 23 6.68 -9.10 6.85
C THR A 23 5.79 -10.29 7.14
N VAL A 24 6.36 -11.50 7.12
CA VAL A 24 5.64 -12.74 7.43
C VAL A 24 5.12 -12.68 8.87
N MET A 25 3.80 -12.78 9.05
CA MET A 25 3.17 -12.89 10.36
C MET A 25 3.50 -14.25 11.00
N ALA A 26 4.55 -14.32 11.80
CA ALA A 26 4.78 -15.45 12.69
C ALA A 26 4.08 -15.21 14.03
N GLY A 27 2.73 -15.27 14.06
CA GLY A 27 1.85 -15.43 15.24
C GLY A 27 1.88 -14.39 16.39
N SER A 28 3.03 -13.79 16.69
CA SER A 28 3.29 -12.92 17.84
C SER A 28 4.14 -11.69 17.46
N ASP A 29 4.41 -11.48 16.18
CA ASP A 29 5.18 -10.33 15.69
C ASP A 29 4.29 -9.09 15.65
N PHE A 30 4.23 -8.38 16.77
CA PHE A 30 3.58 -7.05 16.86
C PHE A 30 4.18 -6.02 15.88
N ARG A 31 5.35 -6.33 15.30
CA ARG A 31 6.06 -5.56 14.27
C ARG A 31 5.63 -5.89 12.84
N ALA A 32 4.80 -6.92 12.64
CA ALA A 32 4.33 -7.30 11.32
C ALA A 32 3.57 -6.13 10.68
N TRP A 33 3.87 -5.89 9.41
CA TRP A 33 3.21 -4.90 8.57
C TRP A 33 2.94 -5.53 7.20
N LYS A 34 1.91 -5.04 6.55
CA LYS A 34 1.49 -5.42 5.21
C LYS A 34 1.05 -4.18 4.47
N GLU A 35 1.65 -3.93 3.33
CA GLU A 35 1.29 -2.87 2.42
C GLU A 35 0.75 -3.50 1.14
N LYS A 36 -0.35 -2.95 0.64
CA LYS A 36 -0.97 -3.39 -0.59
C LYS A 36 -1.13 -2.20 -1.52
N LEU A 37 -0.58 -2.31 -2.72
CA LEU A 37 -0.71 -1.31 -3.76
C LEU A 37 -1.97 -1.56 -4.57
N TYR A 38 -2.75 -0.50 -4.77
CA TYR A 38 -4.00 -0.53 -5.51
C TYR A 38 -4.04 0.54 -6.61
N LEU A 39 -4.68 0.17 -7.72
CA LEU A 39 -5.01 1.07 -8.83
C LEU A 39 -6.52 1.27 -8.89
N THR A 40 -6.98 2.51 -8.73
CA THR A 40 -8.40 2.83 -8.89
C THR A 40 -8.82 2.71 -10.36
N PRO A 41 -10.11 2.45 -10.64
CA PRO A 41 -10.64 2.44 -12.02
C PRO A 41 -10.46 3.76 -12.78
N LYS A 42 -10.20 4.86 -12.05
CA LYS A 42 -9.94 6.20 -12.61
C LYS A 42 -8.46 6.49 -12.84
N GLY A 43 -7.56 5.50 -12.67
CA GLY A 43 -6.13 5.66 -12.88
C GLY A 43 -5.36 6.34 -11.73
N SER A 44 -5.97 6.52 -10.56
CA SER A 44 -5.24 6.99 -9.36
C SER A 44 -4.69 5.82 -8.55
N TRP A 45 -3.45 5.95 -8.10
CA TRP A 45 -2.74 4.97 -7.28
C TRP A 45 -2.89 5.27 -5.78
N PHE A 46 -2.89 4.23 -4.97
CA PHE A 46 -2.84 4.35 -3.52
C PHE A 46 -2.32 3.09 -2.84
N LEU A 47 -1.65 3.29 -1.71
CA LEU A 47 -1.21 2.23 -0.82
C LEU A 47 -2.22 2.05 0.31
N HIS A 48 -2.53 0.81 0.61
CA HIS A 48 -3.22 0.43 1.83
C HIS A 48 -2.22 -0.30 2.73
N GLY A 49 -1.71 0.43 3.71
CA GLY A 49 -0.82 -0.11 4.74
C GLY A 49 -1.64 -0.54 5.94
N SER A 50 -1.43 -1.77 6.40
CA SER A 50 -1.93 -2.27 7.67
C SER A 50 -0.79 -2.87 8.47
N GLY A 51 -0.88 -2.81 9.80
CA GLY A 51 0.16 -3.40 10.61
C GLY A 51 -0.19 -3.49 12.07
N GLY A 52 0.57 -4.31 12.78
CA GLY A 52 0.39 -4.53 14.20
C GLY A 52 0.71 -3.31 15.05
N PRO A 53 0.40 -3.38 16.35
CA PRO A 53 0.55 -2.29 17.31
C PRO A 53 1.99 -1.84 17.61
N MET A 54 3.02 -2.53 17.09
CA MET A 54 4.41 -2.09 17.09
C MET A 54 4.98 -1.86 15.67
N SER A 55 4.13 -1.75 14.66
CA SER A 55 4.54 -1.47 13.27
C SER A 55 4.49 0.03 12.95
N LYS A 56 5.00 0.43 11.78
CA LYS A 56 4.86 1.81 11.26
C LYS A 56 3.40 2.26 11.08
N TYR A 57 2.46 1.31 11.10
CA TYR A 57 1.02 1.52 10.99
C TYR A 57 0.28 1.40 12.32
N ALA A 58 0.99 1.33 13.46
CA ALA A 58 0.36 1.24 14.76
C ALA A 58 -0.55 2.46 15.02
N GLU A 59 -1.80 2.20 15.35
CA GLU A 59 -2.72 3.23 15.84
C GLU A 59 -2.60 3.33 17.37
N HIS A 60 -2.21 4.51 17.84
CA HIS A 60 -2.08 4.80 19.27
C HIS A 60 -3.35 5.51 19.75
N ASN A 61 -4.11 4.85 20.63
CA ASN A 61 -5.29 5.46 21.22
C ASN A 61 -5.20 5.45 22.75
N LEU A 62 -5.09 6.65 23.34
CA LEU A 62 -5.04 7.01 24.77
C LEU A 62 -3.99 6.29 25.64
N ASN A 63 -3.92 4.96 25.64
CA ASN A 63 -2.93 4.13 26.34
C ASN A 63 -2.80 2.69 25.75
N ARG A 64 -3.33 2.43 24.55
CA ARG A 64 -3.17 1.16 23.84
C ARG A 64 -2.70 1.41 22.42
N SER A 65 -1.76 0.61 21.96
CA SER A 65 -1.47 0.48 20.54
C SER A 65 -2.35 -0.65 20.01
N THR A 66 -3.11 -0.38 18.95
CA THR A 66 -3.86 -1.40 18.21
C THR A 66 -3.23 -1.60 16.84
N ASP A 67 -3.62 -2.69 16.17
CA ASP A 67 -3.47 -2.74 14.72
C ASP A 67 -4.08 -1.48 14.11
N GLY A 68 -3.42 -0.96 13.09
CA GLY A 68 -3.86 0.23 12.39
C GLY A 68 -3.80 0.05 10.89
N GLU A 69 -4.68 0.75 10.20
CA GLU A 69 -4.77 0.74 8.75
C GLU A 69 -4.83 2.17 8.21
N ARG A 70 -4.10 2.43 7.12
CA ARG A 70 -4.06 3.74 6.47
C ARG A 70 -4.07 3.60 4.96
N ILE A 71 -4.87 4.45 4.32
CA ILE A 71 -4.78 4.71 2.89
C ILE A 71 -3.84 5.90 2.66
N VAL A 72 -2.82 5.69 1.83
CA VAL A 72 -1.89 6.72 1.38
C VAL A 72 -2.06 6.88 -0.13
N PRO A 73 -2.62 8.00 -0.62
CA PRO A 73 -2.69 8.26 -2.05
C PRO A 73 -1.27 8.45 -2.61
N MET A 74 -1.02 7.92 -3.81
CA MET A 74 0.29 7.99 -4.46
C MET A 74 0.15 8.46 -5.91
N THR A 75 1.20 9.08 -6.44
CA THR A 75 1.36 9.26 -7.88
C THR A 75 1.80 7.96 -8.54
N GLU A 76 1.76 7.93 -9.88
CA GLU A 76 2.27 6.79 -10.66
C GLU A 76 3.77 6.58 -10.41
N GLU A 77 4.55 7.65 -10.34
CA GLU A 77 5.98 7.61 -10.04
C GLU A 77 6.27 7.07 -8.63
N GLU A 78 5.49 7.50 -7.62
CA GLU A 78 5.60 6.99 -6.26
C GLU A 78 5.24 5.50 -6.18
N ALA A 79 4.23 5.07 -6.93
CA ALA A 79 3.81 3.68 -7.00
C ALA A 79 4.85 2.80 -7.71
N LEU A 80 5.51 3.32 -8.75
CA LEU A 80 6.62 2.65 -9.42
C LEU A 80 7.80 2.48 -8.45
N ALA A 81 8.23 3.55 -7.80
CA ALA A 81 9.31 3.52 -6.83
C ALA A 81 9.04 2.51 -5.70
N TRP A 82 7.82 2.48 -5.18
CA TRP A 82 7.40 1.47 -4.20
C TRP A 82 7.52 0.05 -4.76
N CYS A 83 7.08 -0.17 -6.01
CA CYS A 83 7.22 -1.50 -6.63
C CYS A 83 8.69 -1.91 -6.77
N GLU A 84 9.58 -0.98 -7.11
CA GLU A 84 11.03 -1.24 -7.21
C GLU A 84 11.64 -1.57 -5.84
N GLU A 85 11.32 -0.78 -4.81
CA GLU A 85 11.79 -1.00 -3.44
C GLU A 85 11.36 -2.36 -2.87
N HIS A 86 10.17 -2.84 -3.24
CA HIS A 86 9.62 -4.10 -2.77
C HIS A 86 9.81 -5.28 -3.74
N GLY A 87 10.47 -5.08 -4.88
CA GLY A 87 10.75 -6.13 -5.85
C GLY A 87 9.50 -6.66 -6.58
N ALA A 88 8.46 -5.84 -6.73
CA ALA A 88 7.21 -6.19 -7.41
C ALA A 88 7.33 -6.10 -8.95
N GLN A 89 8.33 -6.77 -9.53
CA GLN A 89 8.67 -6.67 -10.96
C GLN A 89 7.47 -6.90 -11.90
N LYS A 90 6.62 -7.88 -11.59
CA LYS A 90 5.42 -8.17 -12.40
C LYS A 90 4.45 -6.99 -12.47
N ALA A 91 4.29 -6.26 -11.37
CA ALA A 91 3.44 -5.08 -11.34
C ALA A 91 4.07 -3.95 -12.17
N ILE A 92 5.39 -3.78 -12.08
CA ILE A 92 6.19 -2.84 -12.86
C ILE A 92 5.97 -3.06 -14.35
N GLU A 93 6.20 -4.28 -14.84
CA GLU A 93 6.05 -4.64 -16.25
C GLU A 93 4.61 -4.45 -16.76
N GLN A 94 3.62 -4.79 -15.92
CA GLN A 94 2.21 -4.75 -16.31
C GLN A 94 1.60 -3.35 -16.33
N HIS A 95 2.00 -2.49 -15.39
CA HIS A 95 1.35 -1.18 -15.18
C HIS A 95 2.24 0.03 -15.47
N PHE A 96 3.56 -0.15 -15.40
CA PHE A 96 4.53 0.93 -15.53
C PHE A 96 5.50 0.69 -16.69
N GLY A 97 5.24 -0.30 -17.56
CA GLY A 97 6.09 -0.59 -18.70
C GLY A 97 6.33 0.61 -19.64
N HIS A 98 5.45 1.61 -19.63
CA HIS A 98 5.63 2.87 -20.37
C HIS A 98 6.61 3.85 -19.73
N LEU A 99 6.98 3.65 -18.47
CA LEU A 99 7.92 4.49 -17.71
C LEU A 99 9.32 3.88 -17.58
N ILE A 100 9.49 2.62 -17.98
CA ILE A 100 10.77 1.91 -17.88
C ILE A 100 11.58 2.22 -19.14
N GLU A 101 12.76 2.78 -18.98
CA GLU A 101 13.76 2.88 -20.04
C GLU A 101 14.81 1.78 -19.87
N GLU A 102 15.09 1.02 -20.93
CA GLU A 102 16.21 0.07 -20.95
C GLU A 102 17.54 0.84 -21.02
N ALA A 103 18.43 0.59 -20.06
CA ALA A 103 19.74 1.25 -19.95
C ALA A 103 20.84 0.57 -20.79
#